data_AF-A0A8T6TJR4-F1
#
_entry.id   AF-A0A8T6TJR4-F1
#
_cell.length_a   1.000
_cell.length_b   1.000
_cell.length_c   1.000
_cell.angle_alpha   90.00
_cell.angle_beta   90.00
_cell.angle_gamma   90.00
#
_symmetry.space_group_name_H-M   'P 1'
#
loop_
_entity.id
_entity.type
_entity.pdbx_description
1 polymer ?
#
loop_
_entity_poly.entity_id
_entity_poly.type
_entity_poly.pdbx_seq_one_letter_code
_entity_poly.pdbx_strand_id
1 'polypeptide(L)' 'VAGAHKGRGRGNQFLDDLRQASVLVHVVDASGETDGEGNLIGVGSHDPREDVAFLEDEVAFWIKGILDRGWDKVSKQIA' A
#
# COMPACT_ATOMS: atom_id res chain seq x y z
N VAL A 1 4.68 -7.00 -3.08
CA VAL A 1 3.65 -8.07 -3.12
C VAL A 1 2.28 -7.47 -2.82
N ALA A 2 1.38 -7.56 -3.79
CA ALA A 2 -0.01 -7.10 -3.68
C ALA A 2 -0.79 -7.86 -2.59
N GLY A 3 -1.72 -7.16 -1.94
CA GLY A 3 -2.56 -7.74 -0.89
C GLY A 3 -2.01 -7.61 0.54
N ALA A 4 -1.10 -6.67 0.79
CA ALA A 4 -0.63 -6.34 2.14
C ALA A 4 -1.81 -5.92 3.05
N HIS A 5 -2.76 -5.17 2.50
CA HIS A 5 -4.01 -4.78 3.19
C HIS A 5 -4.89 -5.96 3.64
N LYS A 6 -4.69 -7.17 3.08
CA LYS A 6 -5.44 -8.39 3.48
C LYS A 6 -4.88 -9.08 4.73
N GLY A 7 -3.87 -8.48 5.38
CA GLY A 7 -3.34 -8.95 6.67
C GLY A 7 -2.47 -10.20 6.59
N ARG A 8 -1.94 -10.54 5.40
CA ARG A 8 -1.03 -11.69 5.22
C ARG A 8 0.41 -11.22 5.02
N GLY A 9 1.34 -11.73 5.83
CA GLY A 9 2.78 -11.52 5.67
C GLY A 9 3.32 -10.18 6.19
N ARG A 10 4.54 -9.84 5.75
CA ARG A 10 5.31 -8.64 6.18
C ARG A 10 4.64 -7.30 5.84
N GLY A 11 3.66 -7.29 4.93
CA GLY A 11 2.95 -6.07 4.52
C GLY A 11 2.13 -5.43 5.63
N ASN A 12 1.53 -6.21 6.55
CA ASN A 12 0.78 -5.64 7.66
C ASN A 12 1.68 -4.93 8.69
N GLN A 13 2.92 -5.41 8.85
CA GLN A 13 3.90 -4.79 9.73
C GLN A 13 4.41 -3.47 9.13
N PHE A 14 4.68 -3.43 7.82
CA PHE A 14 4.98 -2.21 7.09
C PHE A 14 3.89 -1.13 7.25
N LEU A 15 2.62 -1.52 7.17
CA LEU A 15 1.49 -0.59 7.32
C LEU A 15 1.33 -0.09 8.76
N ASP A 16 1.62 -0.91 9.77
CA ASP A 16 1.62 -0.44 11.17
C ASP A 16 2.81 0.49 11.48
N ASP A 17 3.98 0.25 10.88
CA ASP A 17 5.11 1.18 10.95
C ASP A 17 4.74 2.52 10.27
N LEU A 18 4.08 2.45 9.10
CA LEU A 18 3.59 3.61 8.37
C LEU A 18 2.60 4.45 9.21
N ARG A 19 1.76 3.79 10.01
CA ARG A 19 0.81 4.46 10.93
C ARG A 19 1.49 5.44 11.89
N GLN A 20 2.74 5.16 12.29
CA GLN A 20 3.50 6.00 13.22
C GLN A 20 4.32 7.07 12.50
N ALA A 21 4.58 6.91 11.22
CA ALA A 21 5.37 7.85 10.43
C ALA A 21 4.60 9.15 10.17
N SER A 22 5.30 10.28 10.19
CA SER A 22 4.72 11.57 9.79
C SER A 22 4.69 11.76 8.28
N VAL A 23 5.62 11.10 7.57
CA VAL A 23 5.79 11.22 6.11
C VAL A 23 6.22 9.86 5.57
N LEU A 24 5.77 9.54 4.36
CA LEU A 24 6.20 8.39 3.56
C LEU A 24 7.05 8.89 2.38
N VAL A 25 8.25 8.32 2.23
CA VAL A 25 9.10 8.53 1.04
C VAL A 25 9.06 7.25 0.21
N HIS A 26 8.41 7.32 -0.96
CA HIS A 26 8.33 6.19 -1.89
C HIS A 26 9.48 6.26 -2.90
N VAL A 27 10.37 5.28 -2.86
CA VAL A 27 11.46 5.12 -3.83
C VAL A 27 10.95 4.28 -5.00
N VAL A 28 11.06 4.82 -6.22
CA VAL A 28 10.62 4.18 -7.47
C VAL A 28 11.78 4.06 -8.45
N ASP A 29 11.80 2.98 -9.24
CA ASP A 29 12.74 2.83 -10.36
C ASP A 29 12.26 3.68 -11.54
N ALA A 30 12.91 4.82 -11.76
CA ALA A 30 12.57 5.70 -12.86
C ALA A 30 12.95 5.16 -14.25
N SER A 31 13.84 4.15 -14.31
CA SER A 31 14.27 3.56 -15.59
C SER A 31 13.23 2.59 -16.16
N GLY A 32 12.32 2.09 -15.32
CA GLY A 32 11.32 1.10 -15.69
C GLY A 32 11.94 -0.24 -16.11
N GLU A 33 13.10 -0.59 -15.53
CA GLU A 33 13.80 -1.85 -15.81
C GLU A 33 13.33 -3.00 -14.92
N THR A 34 12.66 -2.67 -13.80
CA THR A 34 12.11 -3.65 -12.86
C THR A 34 10.60 -3.77 -12.95
N ASP A 35 10.07 -4.98 -12.75
CA ASP A 35 8.65 -5.21 -12.51
C ASP A 35 8.24 -4.93 -11.05
N GLY A 36 6.94 -5.04 -10.74
CA GLY A 36 6.41 -4.81 -9.39
C GLY A 36 6.83 -5.83 -8.31
N GLU A 37 7.59 -6.88 -8.68
CA GLU A 37 8.25 -7.79 -7.74
C GLU A 37 9.75 -7.51 -7.60
N GLY A 38 10.29 -6.57 -8.39
CA GLY A 38 11.70 -6.20 -8.43
C GLY A 38 12.54 -7.06 -9.38
N ASN A 39 11.93 -7.85 -10.26
CA ASN A 39 12.68 -8.62 -11.26
C ASN A 39 13.03 -7.74 -12.45
N LEU A 40 14.19 -7.98 -13.07
CA LEU A 40 14.62 -7.28 -14.27
C LEU A 40 13.82 -7.73 -15.50
N ILE A 41 13.15 -6.78 -16.16
CA ILE A 41 12.34 -6.96 -17.38
C ILE A 41 12.81 -6.09 -18.55
N GLY A 42 13.93 -5.39 -18.38
CA GLY A 42 14.56 -4.54 -19.41
C GLY A 42 14.08 -3.09 -19.35
N VAL A 43 14.97 -2.15 -19.68
CA VAL A 43 14.74 -0.71 -19.54
C VAL A 43 13.51 -0.25 -20.32
N GLY A 44 12.63 0.50 -19.66
CA GLY A 44 11.40 1.04 -20.24
C GLY A 44 10.27 0.02 -20.46
N SER A 45 10.43 -1.20 -19.94
CA SER A 45 9.40 -2.24 -19.99
C SER A 45 8.30 -2.06 -18.94
N HIS A 46 8.52 -1.23 -17.92
CA HIS A 46 7.56 -0.91 -16.84
C HIS A 46 7.30 0.59 -16.75
N ASP A 47 6.06 1.01 -16.46
CA ASP A 47 5.74 2.42 -16.15
C ASP A 47 5.84 2.65 -14.63
N PRO A 48 6.78 3.47 -14.14
CA PRO A 48 6.95 3.72 -12.70
C PRO A 48 5.72 4.35 -12.04
N ARG A 49 4.79 4.93 -12.83
CA ARG A 49 3.51 5.42 -12.31
C ARG A 49 2.62 4.30 -11.80
N GLU A 50 2.75 3.10 -12.35
CA GLU A 50 2.02 1.94 -11.87
C GLU A 50 2.46 1.56 -10.46
N ASP A 51 3.74 1.71 -10.12
CA ASP A 51 4.25 1.47 -8.76
C ASP A 51 3.67 2.48 -7.77
N VAL A 52 3.59 3.76 -8.17
CA VAL A 52 2.98 4.82 -7.36
C VAL A 52 1.51 4.52 -7.10
N ALA A 53 0.74 4.25 -8.16
CA ALA A 53 -0.69 3.93 -8.05
C ALA A 53 -0.93 2.68 -7.19
N PHE A 54 -0.10 1.65 -7.37
CA PHE A 54 -0.16 0.43 -6.56
C PHE A 54 -0.01 0.73 -5.06
N LEU A 55 0.97 1.56 -4.67
CA LEU A 55 1.15 1.90 -3.26
C LEU A 55 -0.01 2.74 -2.71
N GLU A 56 -0.52 3.70 -3.49
CA GLU A 56 -1.68 4.51 -3.11
C GLU A 56 -2.91 3.64 -2.83
N ASP A 57 -3.21 2.68 -3.71
CA ASP A 57 -4.31 1.74 -3.56
C ASP A 57 -4.15 0.86 -2.32
N GLU A 58 -2.95 0.32 -2.06
CA GLU A 58 -2.68 -0.50 -0.88
C GLU A 58 -2.89 0.28 0.44
N VAL A 59 -2.43 1.54 0.49
CA VAL A 59 -2.64 2.40 1.66
C VAL A 59 -4.12 2.74 1.82
N ALA A 60 -4.83 3.06 0.74
CA ALA A 60 -6.26 3.36 0.77
C ALA A 60 -7.08 2.16 1.25
N PHE A 61 -6.82 0.96 0.73
CA PHE A 61 -7.52 -0.25 1.16
C PHE A 61 -7.21 -0.64 2.61
N TRP A 62 -5.99 -0.41 3.07
CA TRP A 62 -5.64 -0.63 4.47
C TRP A 62 -6.41 0.32 5.41
N ILE A 63 -6.45 1.62 5.10
CA ILE A 63 -7.23 2.61 5.86
C ILE A 63 -8.71 2.23 5.85
N LYS A 64 -9.26 1.89 4.67
CA LYS A 64 -10.63 1.39 4.55
C LYS A 64 -10.88 0.21 5.49
N GLY A 65 -9.97 -0.76 5.53
CA GLY A 65 -10.07 -1.90 6.44
C GLY A 65 -10.07 -1.52 7.92
N ILE A 66 -9.32 -0.48 8.32
CA ILE A 66 -9.38 0.06 9.70
C ILE A 66 -10.74 0.68 9.99
N LEU A 67 -11.24 1.52 9.07
CA LEU A 67 -12.54 2.18 9.21
C LEU A 67 -13.67 1.17 9.30
N ASP A 68 -13.71 0.19 8.39
CA ASP A 68 -14.74 -0.86 8.36
C ASP A 68 -14.81 -1.63 9.68
N ARG A 69 -13.66 -1.96 10.29
CA ARG A 69 -13.61 -2.64 11.60
C ARG A 69 -14.14 -1.79 12.75
N GLY A 70 -13.97 -0.47 12.70
CA GLY A 70 -14.44 0.47 13.72
C GLY A 70 -15.88 0.95 13.53
N TRP A 71 -16.40 0.85 12.30
CA TRP A 71 -17.61 1.54 11.87
C TRP A 71 -18.86 1.11 12.63
N ASP A 72 -19.05 -0.20 12.84
CA ASP A 72 -20.23 -0.73 13.53
C ASP A 72 -20.36 -0.25 14.98
N LYS A 73 -19.22 -0.03 15.65
CA LYS A 73 -19.20 0.46 17.03
C LYS A 73 -19.49 1.96 17.08
N VAL A 74 -18.84 2.73 16.21
CA VAL A 74 -18.96 4.20 16.17
C VAL A 74 -20.36 4.60 15.73
N SER A 75 -20.89 4.00 14.67
CA SER A 75 -22.23 4.31 14.15
C SER A 75 -23.35 4.09 15.18
N LYS A 76 -23.24 3.05 16.01
CA LYS A 76 -24.21 2.77 17.09
C LYS A 76 -24.11 3.68 18.31
N GLN A 77 -22.97 4.34 18.53
CA GLN A 77 -22.82 5.31 19.64
C GLN A 77 -23.33 6.71 19.28
N ILE A 78 -23.44 7.02 17.99
CA ILE A 78 -23.85 8.33 17.49
C ILE A 78 -25.35 8.35 17.16
N ALA A 79 -25.97 7.19 16.90
CA ALA A 79 -27.41 7.02 16.75
C ALA A 79 -28.14 7.06 18.09
#